data_AF-A0A1N7QR57-F1
#
_entry.id   AF-A0A1N7QR57-F1
#
_cell.length_a   1.000
_cell.length_b   1.000
_cell.length_c   1.000
_cell.angle_alpha   90.00
_cell.angle_beta   90.00
_cell.angle_gamma   90.00
#
_symmetry.space_group_name_H-M   'P 1'
#
loop_
_entity.id
_entity.type
_entity.pdbx_description
1 polymer ?
#
loop_
_entity_poly.entity_id
_entity_poly.type
_entity_poly.pdbx_seq_one_letter_code
_entity_poly.pdbx_strand_id
1 'polypeptide(L)'
;MTTVADEVLDAPAALAEFNPVHKGLAELRKELAGVQFDVTTTAGDKAARAARSRCVTIRTSADAAYEGWNKPMLAKQREMRAILAKIKDEVKAIEEPIDAQIKAEEARKAEIKAAKEAAELARQQAIQERLDHIRAFATSAAGLPSAEIAAMRDTLAEFPLTTELYEHRAGEAMQLHAEVVAKLDQMHGAALAQEQEAARLAAERAELERQRQEQEAAAAAARKAEDERLAKERAELEEQQRRLQAEREAENARQEAARAEQARKDAEAAAALKSQQDEAAAALRAQQEEIDRQRREFEEQQAAARRVEQEKAEAAAREQQEKQAAARAEAERAERARQEEAARRERENFEKDGPGATAIAHAVAEHFGVDVQVAVAWLTEFDAASVEQITE
;
A
#
# COMPACT_ATOMS: atom_id res chain seq x y z
N MET A 1 -37.02 -26.46 -123.10
CA MET A 1 -38.21 -26.57 -123.95
C MET A 1 -38.89 -27.89 -123.64
N THR A 2 -39.90 -27.86 -122.79
CA THR A 2 -40.92 -28.93 -122.73
C THR A 2 -42.21 -28.24 -122.34
N THR A 3 -43.09 -28.13 -123.33
CA THR A 3 -44.44 -27.58 -123.26
C THR A 3 -45.23 -28.30 -122.17
N VAL A 4 -45.53 -27.61 -121.07
CA VAL A 4 -46.53 -28.07 -120.12
C VAL A 4 -47.88 -27.75 -120.77
N ALA A 5 -48.48 -28.77 -121.36
CA ALA A 5 -49.86 -28.69 -121.82
C ALA A 5 -50.73 -28.41 -120.60
N ASP A 6 -51.37 -27.24 -120.61
CA ASP A 6 -52.38 -26.84 -119.64
C ASP A 6 -53.63 -27.68 -119.92
N GLU A 7 -53.69 -28.88 -119.33
CA GLU A 7 -54.90 -29.68 -119.27
C GLU A 7 -55.86 -29.00 -118.29
N VAL A 8 -56.72 -28.16 -118.85
CA VAL A 8 -57.92 -27.65 -118.20
C VAL A 8 -58.68 -28.85 -117.62
N LEU A 9 -58.75 -28.91 -116.30
CA LEU A 9 -59.61 -29.83 -115.57
C LEU A 9 -61.06 -29.54 -115.97
N ASP A 10 -61.58 -30.34 -116.90
CA ASP A 10 -63.01 -30.38 -117.20
C ASP A 10 -63.78 -30.49 -115.88
N ALA A 11 -64.82 -29.66 -115.73
CA ALA A 11 -65.76 -29.73 -114.62
C ALA A 11 -66.14 -31.19 -114.37
N PRO A 12 -66.27 -31.67 -113.11
CA PRO A 12 -66.41 -33.08 -112.83
C PRO A 12 -67.57 -33.62 -113.67
N ALA A 13 -67.25 -34.44 -114.66
CA ALA A 13 -68.22 -35.10 -115.49
C ALA A 13 -69.24 -35.72 -114.53
N ALA A 14 -70.51 -35.29 -114.62
CA ALA A 14 -71.58 -35.86 -113.81
C ALA A 14 -71.41 -37.38 -113.90
N LEU A 15 -71.13 -38.04 -112.75
CA LEU A 15 -70.67 -39.43 -112.68
C LEU A 15 -71.53 -40.26 -113.64
N ALA A 16 -70.97 -40.57 -114.81
CA ALA A 16 -71.75 -41.04 -115.94
C ALA A 16 -72.44 -42.37 -115.58
N GLU A 17 -71.84 -43.11 -114.65
CA GLU A 17 -72.30 -44.34 -114.02
C GLU A 17 -73.65 -44.17 -113.29
N PHE A 18 -73.98 -42.98 -112.79
CA PHE A 18 -75.26 -42.70 -112.11
C PHE A 18 -76.35 -42.18 -113.04
N ASN A 19 -76.03 -41.76 -114.28
CA ASN A 19 -77.02 -41.22 -115.22
C ASN A 19 -78.20 -42.19 -115.48
N PRO A 20 -78.00 -43.51 -115.69
CA PRO A 20 -79.10 -44.47 -115.85
C PRO A 20 -79.95 -44.63 -114.58
N VAL A 21 -79.32 -44.56 -113.40
CA VAL A 21 -79.99 -44.66 -112.10
C VAL A 21 -80.87 -43.42 -111.86
N HIS A 22 -80.37 -42.23 -112.17
CA HIS A 22 -81.14 -40.99 -112.08
C HIS A 22 -82.36 -41.01 -113.01
N LYS A 23 -82.18 -41.47 -114.26
CA LYS A 23 -83.28 -41.63 -115.21
C LYS A 23 -84.32 -42.64 -114.70
N GLY A 24 -83.88 -43.82 -114.27
CA GLY A 24 -84.77 -44.87 -113.76
C GLY A 24 -85.51 -44.46 -112.48
N LEU A 25 -84.88 -43.70 -111.58
CA LEU A 25 -85.53 -43.13 -110.40
C LEU A 25 -86.61 -42.11 -110.77
N ALA A 26 -86.37 -41.27 -111.79
CA ALA A 26 -87.36 -40.30 -112.26
C ALA A 26 -88.58 -40.99 -112.88
N GLU A 27 -88.37 -42.02 -113.71
CA GLU A 27 -89.45 -42.84 -114.28
C GLU A 27 -90.24 -43.57 -113.18
N LEU A 28 -89.54 -44.16 -112.21
CA LEU A 28 -90.17 -44.85 -111.08
C LEU A 28 -91.06 -43.92 -110.26
N ARG A 29 -90.58 -42.70 -109.97
CA ARG A 29 -91.39 -41.67 -109.30
C ARG A 29 -92.61 -41.29 -110.12
N LYS A 30 -92.47 -41.08 -111.42
CA LYS A 30 -93.59 -40.70 -112.30
C LYS A 30 -94.69 -41.77 -112.32
N GLU A 31 -94.31 -43.04 -112.35
CA GLU A 31 -95.24 -44.15 -112.53
C GLU A 31 -95.82 -44.72 -111.23
N LEU A 32 -95.07 -44.69 -110.13
CA LEU A 32 -95.47 -45.33 -108.87
C LEU A 32 -95.87 -44.34 -107.77
N ALA A 33 -95.64 -43.04 -107.93
CA ALA A 33 -96.02 -42.06 -106.92
C ALA A 33 -97.54 -42.03 -106.74
N GLY A 34 -98.00 -42.23 -105.50
CA GLY A 34 -99.42 -42.19 -105.14
C GLY A 34 -100.25 -43.38 -105.63
N VAL A 35 -99.65 -44.36 -106.29
CA VAL A 35 -100.36 -45.57 -106.74
C VAL A 35 -100.70 -46.46 -105.55
N GLN A 36 -101.98 -46.79 -105.41
CA GLN A 36 -102.48 -47.77 -104.44
C GLN A 36 -102.76 -49.09 -105.15
N PHE A 37 -102.14 -50.17 -104.70
CA PHE A 37 -102.34 -51.50 -105.25
C PHE A 37 -103.31 -52.30 -104.36
N ASP A 38 -104.38 -52.83 -104.94
CA ASP A 38 -105.28 -53.77 -104.24
C ASP A 38 -104.70 -55.19 -104.27
N VAL A 39 -103.86 -55.48 -103.28
CA VAL A 39 -103.15 -56.76 -103.15
C VAL A 39 -104.03 -57.94 -102.76
N THR A 40 -105.31 -57.72 -102.47
CA THR A 40 -106.26 -58.82 -102.22
C THR A 40 -106.66 -59.53 -103.52
N THR A 41 -106.44 -58.88 -104.66
CA THR A 41 -106.62 -59.45 -105.99
C THR A 41 -105.30 -60.00 -106.54
N THR A 42 -105.35 -61.11 -107.27
CA THR A 42 -104.16 -61.70 -107.92
C THR A 42 -103.47 -60.72 -108.88
N ALA A 43 -104.24 -59.87 -109.56
CA ALA A 43 -103.70 -58.86 -110.47
C ALA A 43 -102.98 -57.73 -109.72
N GLY A 44 -103.56 -57.23 -108.62
CA GLY A 44 -102.97 -56.17 -107.81
C GLY A 44 -101.74 -56.61 -107.03
N ASP A 45 -101.69 -57.83 -106.47
CA ASP A 45 -100.49 -58.38 -105.83
C ASP A 45 -99.34 -58.53 -106.84
N LYS A 46 -99.63 -59.03 -108.06
CA LYS A 46 -98.63 -59.13 -109.13
C LYS A 46 -98.08 -57.75 -109.52
N ALA A 47 -98.95 -56.74 -109.65
CA ALA A 47 -98.54 -55.37 -109.97
C ALA A 47 -97.70 -54.73 -108.83
N ALA A 48 -98.09 -54.92 -107.57
CA ALA A 48 -97.36 -54.44 -106.41
C ALA A 48 -95.96 -55.07 -106.29
N ARG A 49 -95.84 -56.39 -106.52
CA ARG A 49 -94.55 -57.08 -106.52
C ARG A 49 -93.66 -56.61 -107.66
N ALA A 50 -94.21 -56.40 -108.85
CA ALA A 50 -93.47 -55.85 -109.99
C ALA A 50 -92.96 -54.42 -109.69
N ALA A 51 -93.80 -53.56 -109.13
CA ALA A 51 -93.42 -52.22 -108.69
C ALA A 51 -92.30 -52.25 -107.64
N ARG A 52 -92.44 -53.08 -106.59
CA ARG A 52 -91.39 -53.28 -105.57
C ARG A 52 -90.09 -53.79 -106.19
N SER A 53 -90.16 -54.75 -107.12
CA SER A 53 -88.98 -55.28 -107.81
C SER A 53 -88.24 -54.17 -108.53
N ARG A 54 -88.93 -53.28 -109.24
CA ARG A 54 -88.32 -52.11 -109.91
C ARG A 54 -87.66 -51.17 -108.90
N CYS A 55 -88.30 -50.88 -107.77
CA CYS A 55 -87.69 -50.09 -106.68
C CYS A 55 -86.39 -50.72 -106.18
N VAL A 56 -86.41 -52.03 -105.92
CA VAL A 56 -85.22 -52.76 -105.48
C VAL A 56 -84.13 -52.71 -106.54
N THR A 57 -84.46 -52.97 -107.81
CA THR A 57 -83.50 -52.92 -108.93
C THR A 57 -82.80 -51.56 -109.01
N ILE A 58 -83.56 -50.45 -109.00
CA ILE A 58 -82.98 -49.10 -109.05
C ILE A 58 -82.07 -48.84 -107.85
N ARG A 59 -82.50 -49.19 -106.63
CA ARG A 59 -81.67 -49.04 -105.41
C ARG A 59 -80.38 -49.85 -105.52
N THR A 60 -80.47 -51.13 -105.88
CA THR A 60 -79.29 -51.99 -106.02
C THR A 60 -78.37 -51.56 -107.17
N SER A 61 -78.91 -50.96 -108.24
CA SER A 61 -78.09 -50.39 -109.31
C SER A 61 -77.35 -49.11 -108.88
N ALA A 62 -77.93 -48.32 -107.96
CA ALA A 62 -77.25 -47.18 -107.34
C ALA A 62 -76.07 -47.65 -106.47
N ASP A 63 -76.30 -48.68 -105.65
CA ASP A 63 -75.25 -49.31 -104.84
C ASP A 63 -74.13 -49.87 -105.74
N ALA A 64 -74.48 -50.54 -106.84
CA ALA A 64 -73.51 -51.07 -107.80
C ALA A 64 -72.74 -49.97 -108.55
N ALA A 65 -73.39 -48.86 -108.91
CA ALA A 65 -72.73 -47.70 -109.54
C ALA A 65 -71.73 -47.04 -108.58
N TYR A 66 -72.11 -46.86 -107.31
CA TYR A 66 -71.21 -46.35 -106.27
C TYR A 66 -69.99 -47.25 -106.07
N GLU A 67 -70.21 -48.55 -105.84
CA GLU A 67 -69.14 -49.51 -105.60
C GLU A 67 -68.23 -49.68 -106.82
N GLY A 68 -68.79 -49.61 -108.03
CA GLY A 68 -68.04 -49.67 -109.29
C GLY A 68 -67.08 -48.50 -109.48
N TRP A 69 -67.48 -47.29 -109.09
CA TRP A 69 -66.62 -46.09 -109.15
C TRP A 69 -65.66 -45.99 -107.95
N ASN A 70 -66.12 -46.29 -106.74
CA ASN A 70 -65.36 -46.08 -105.52
C ASN A 70 -64.21 -47.09 -105.34
N LYS A 71 -64.42 -48.37 -105.67
CA LYS A 71 -63.38 -49.42 -105.56
C LYS A 71 -62.10 -49.08 -106.33
N PRO A 72 -62.12 -48.72 -107.63
CA PRO A 72 -60.90 -48.36 -108.35
C PRO A 72 -60.26 -47.09 -107.79
N MET A 73 -61.04 -46.12 -107.31
CA MET A 73 -60.50 -44.90 -106.69
C MET A 73 -59.76 -45.19 -105.39
N LEU A 74 -60.34 -46.00 -104.50
CA LEU A 74 -59.67 -46.43 -103.26
C LEU A 74 -58.42 -47.28 -103.54
N ALA A 75 -58.47 -48.13 -104.56
CA ALA A 75 -57.30 -48.90 -105.00
C ALA A 75 -56.16 -47.97 -105.45
N LYS A 76 -56.47 -47.00 -106.32
CA LYS A 76 -55.51 -45.99 -106.80
C LYS A 76 -54.96 -45.13 -105.66
N GLN A 77 -55.80 -44.76 -104.68
CA GLN A 77 -55.37 -44.00 -103.50
C GLN A 77 -54.38 -44.81 -102.64
N ARG A 78 -54.64 -46.11 -102.45
CA ARG A 78 -53.73 -47.00 -101.72
C ARG A 78 -52.39 -47.14 -102.45
N GLU A 79 -52.42 -47.33 -103.77
CA GLU A 79 -51.22 -47.40 -104.60
C GLU A 79 -50.40 -46.12 -104.50
N MET A 80 -51.04 -44.95 -104.64
CA MET A 80 -50.35 -43.65 -104.52
C MET A 80 -49.73 -43.44 -103.14
N ARG A 81 -50.43 -43.85 -102.06
CA ARG A 81 -49.87 -43.79 -100.70
C ARG A 81 -48.67 -44.71 -100.53
N ALA A 82 -48.70 -45.90 -101.13
CA ALA A 82 -47.58 -46.83 -101.10
C ALA A 82 -46.37 -46.27 -101.87
N ILE A 83 -46.59 -45.66 -103.04
CA ILE A 83 -45.55 -44.97 -103.81
C ILE A 83 -44.94 -43.83 -103.00
N LEU A 84 -45.77 -42.98 -102.38
CA LEU A 84 -45.30 -41.89 -101.53
C LEU A 84 -44.46 -42.39 -100.35
N ALA A 85 -44.92 -43.44 -99.66
CA ALA A 85 -44.18 -44.04 -98.55
C ALA A 85 -42.81 -44.55 -99.01
N LYS A 86 -42.78 -45.30 -100.13
CA LYS A 86 -41.53 -45.80 -100.72
C LYS A 86 -40.58 -44.66 -101.10
N ILE A 87 -41.06 -43.60 -101.75
CA ILE A 87 -40.24 -42.43 -102.08
C ILE A 87 -39.68 -41.78 -100.81
N LYS A 88 -40.51 -41.61 -99.77
CA LYS A 88 -40.05 -41.04 -98.49
C LYS A 88 -38.98 -41.90 -97.83
N ASP A 89 -39.16 -43.21 -97.80
CA ASP A 89 -38.21 -44.14 -97.20
C ASP A 89 -36.88 -44.17 -97.99
N GLU A 90 -36.95 -44.19 -99.32
CA GLU A 90 -35.76 -44.14 -100.19
C GLU A 90 -35.00 -42.80 -100.06
N VAL A 91 -35.72 -41.67 -100.05
CA VAL A 91 -35.10 -40.35 -99.84
C VAL A 91 -34.48 -40.26 -98.45
N LYS A 92 -35.18 -40.76 -97.42
CA LYS A 92 -34.67 -40.76 -96.04
C LYS A 92 -33.42 -41.62 -95.89
N ALA A 93 -33.36 -42.78 -96.54
CA ALA A 93 -32.18 -43.63 -96.55
C ALA A 93 -30.94 -42.96 -97.18
N ILE A 94 -31.15 -41.97 -98.06
CA ILE A 94 -30.08 -41.13 -98.63
C ILE A 94 -29.78 -39.93 -97.73
N GLU A 95 -30.80 -39.30 -97.16
CA GLU A 95 -30.68 -38.11 -96.29
C GLU A 95 -29.97 -38.41 -94.97
N GLU A 96 -30.33 -39.49 -94.28
CA GLU A 96 -29.77 -39.86 -92.97
C GLU A 96 -28.22 -39.97 -92.96
N PRO A 97 -27.56 -40.68 -93.89
CA PRO A 97 -26.10 -40.70 -93.91
C PRO A 97 -25.49 -39.35 -94.27
N ILE A 98 -26.17 -38.50 -95.03
CA ILE A 98 -25.70 -37.13 -95.34
C ILE A 98 -25.79 -36.25 -94.08
N ASP A 99 -26.92 -36.27 -93.38
CA ASP A 99 -27.13 -35.55 -92.11
C ASP A 99 -26.11 -36.00 -91.04
N ALA A 100 -25.85 -37.30 -90.94
CA ALA A 100 -24.83 -37.84 -90.04
C ALA A 100 -23.41 -37.32 -90.39
N GLN A 101 -23.05 -37.24 -91.67
CA GLN A 101 -21.77 -36.67 -92.12
C GLN A 101 -21.66 -35.18 -91.80
N ILE A 102 -22.74 -34.40 -92.02
CA ILE A 102 -22.79 -32.97 -91.69
C ILE A 102 -22.56 -32.77 -90.20
N LYS A 103 -23.32 -33.48 -89.35
CA LYS A 103 -23.19 -33.39 -87.89
C LYS A 103 -21.80 -33.79 -87.39
N ALA A 104 -21.19 -34.83 -87.98
CA ALA A 104 -19.83 -35.23 -87.63
C ALA A 104 -18.81 -34.14 -87.96
N GLU A 105 -18.92 -33.49 -89.12
CA GLU A 105 -18.03 -32.40 -89.50
C GLU A 105 -18.26 -31.12 -88.67
N GLU A 106 -19.51 -30.80 -88.32
CA GLU A 106 -19.83 -29.71 -87.39
C GLU A 106 -19.23 -29.96 -86.00
N ALA A 107 -19.35 -31.18 -85.48
CA ALA A 107 -18.72 -31.57 -84.22
C ALA A 107 -17.19 -31.44 -84.30
N ARG A 108 -16.56 -31.94 -85.36
CA ARG A 108 -15.10 -31.80 -85.58
C ARG A 108 -14.67 -30.33 -85.61
N LYS A 109 -15.41 -29.47 -86.31
CA LYS A 109 -15.13 -28.03 -86.37
C LYS A 109 -15.30 -27.36 -85.01
N ALA A 110 -16.33 -27.74 -84.26
CA ALA A 110 -16.57 -27.23 -82.91
C ALA A 110 -15.44 -27.64 -81.94
N GLU A 111 -14.99 -28.89 -81.99
CA GLU A 111 -13.86 -29.39 -81.19
C GLU A 111 -12.55 -28.66 -81.53
N ILE A 112 -12.24 -28.47 -82.81
CA ILE A 112 -11.06 -27.72 -83.25
C ILE A 112 -11.13 -26.27 -82.75
N LYS A 113 -12.30 -25.63 -82.84
CA LYS A 113 -12.50 -24.27 -82.36
C LYS A 113 -12.31 -24.20 -80.84
N ALA A 114 -12.96 -25.08 -80.09
CA ALA A 114 -12.82 -25.16 -78.64
C ALA A 114 -11.37 -25.42 -78.20
N ALA A 115 -10.65 -26.30 -78.90
CA ALA A 115 -9.23 -26.58 -78.63
C ALA A 115 -8.34 -25.36 -78.88
N LYS A 116 -8.59 -24.59 -79.96
CA LYS A 116 -7.87 -23.33 -80.23
C LYS A 116 -8.15 -22.27 -79.18
N GLU A 117 -9.41 -22.10 -78.78
CA GLU A 117 -9.81 -21.15 -77.73
C GLU A 117 -9.21 -21.54 -76.38
N ALA A 118 -9.21 -22.84 -76.02
CA ALA A 118 -8.57 -23.34 -74.81
C ALA A 118 -7.04 -23.14 -74.83
N ALA A 119 -6.39 -23.39 -75.96
CA ALA A 119 -4.95 -23.17 -76.11
C ALA A 119 -4.58 -21.69 -75.98
N GLU A 120 -5.36 -20.78 -76.57
CA GLU A 120 -5.15 -19.34 -76.45
C GLU A 120 -5.43 -18.83 -75.02
N LEU A 121 -6.47 -19.35 -74.35
CA LEU A 121 -6.73 -19.03 -72.95
C LEU A 121 -5.57 -19.50 -72.05
N ALA A 122 -5.11 -20.74 -72.21
CA ALA A 122 -4.00 -21.29 -71.43
C ALA A 122 -2.70 -20.49 -71.65
N ARG A 123 -2.46 -20.06 -72.89
CA ARG A 123 -1.34 -19.18 -73.25
C ARG A 123 -1.43 -17.83 -72.55
N GLN A 124 -2.59 -17.17 -72.58
CA GLN A 124 -2.81 -15.89 -71.90
C GLN A 124 -2.68 -16.02 -70.37
N GLN A 125 -3.22 -17.09 -69.79
CA GLN A 125 -3.10 -17.40 -68.37
C GLN A 125 -1.64 -17.59 -67.97
N ALA A 126 -0.85 -18.34 -68.74
CA ALA A 126 0.56 -18.54 -68.44
C ALA A 126 1.36 -17.23 -68.47
N ILE A 127 1.05 -16.29 -69.37
CA ILE A 127 1.67 -14.95 -69.37
C ILE A 127 1.21 -14.16 -68.12
N GLN A 128 -0.07 -14.24 -67.78
CA GLN A 128 -0.63 -13.57 -66.62
C GLN A 128 0.01 -14.05 -65.31
N GLU A 129 0.15 -15.37 -65.12
CA GLU A 129 0.81 -15.99 -63.97
C GLU A 129 2.26 -15.51 -63.81
N ARG A 130 3.00 -15.36 -64.93
CA ARG A 130 4.37 -14.83 -64.89
C ARG A 130 4.42 -13.37 -64.44
N LEU A 131 3.45 -12.54 -64.85
CA LEU A 131 3.35 -11.15 -64.39
C LEU A 131 2.94 -11.06 -62.93
N ASP A 132 2.02 -11.93 -62.49
CA ASP A 132 1.61 -12.02 -61.08
C ASP A 132 2.77 -12.49 -60.20
N HIS A 133 3.61 -13.39 -60.70
CA HIS A 133 4.83 -13.78 -60.00
C HIS A 133 5.78 -12.59 -59.81
N ILE A 134 5.96 -11.73 -60.81
CA ILE A 134 6.74 -10.48 -60.65
C ILE A 134 6.12 -9.58 -59.57
N ARG A 135 4.79 -9.38 -59.58
CA ARG A 135 4.11 -8.57 -58.56
C ARG A 135 4.30 -9.11 -57.14
N ALA A 136 4.30 -10.43 -56.99
CA ALA A 136 4.40 -11.09 -55.69
C ALA A 136 5.71 -10.79 -54.94
N PHE A 137 6.80 -10.43 -55.64
CA PHE A 137 8.06 -10.05 -54.99
C PHE A 137 7.89 -8.83 -54.07
N ALA A 138 7.21 -7.78 -54.54
CA ALA A 138 6.97 -6.59 -53.71
C ALA A 138 6.12 -6.90 -52.48
N THR A 139 5.10 -7.74 -52.62
CA THR A 139 4.23 -8.14 -51.50
C THR A 139 5.00 -9.00 -50.48
N SER A 140 5.81 -9.94 -50.96
CA SER A 140 6.52 -10.89 -50.10
C SER A 140 7.71 -10.25 -49.39
N ALA A 141 8.28 -9.17 -49.92
CA ALA A 141 9.38 -8.44 -49.30
C ALA A 141 8.96 -7.63 -48.05
N ALA A 142 7.66 -7.45 -47.81
CA ALA A 142 7.18 -6.60 -46.72
C ALA A 142 7.55 -7.18 -45.34
N GLY A 143 8.31 -6.42 -44.56
CA GLY A 143 8.73 -6.81 -43.21
C GLY A 143 9.94 -7.75 -43.14
N LEU A 144 10.55 -8.08 -44.28
CA LEU A 144 11.79 -8.86 -44.28
C LEU A 144 13.01 -7.99 -43.93
N PRO A 145 14.10 -8.60 -43.44
CA PRO A 145 15.39 -7.92 -43.26
C PRO A 145 15.98 -7.41 -44.58
N SER A 146 16.82 -6.39 -44.50
CA SER A 146 17.43 -5.74 -45.67
C SER A 146 18.20 -6.72 -46.57
N ALA A 147 18.89 -7.70 -45.99
CA ALA A 147 19.64 -8.73 -46.70
C ALA A 147 18.73 -9.65 -47.54
N GLU A 148 17.59 -10.05 -47.00
CA GLU A 148 16.62 -10.89 -47.72
C GLU A 148 15.94 -10.10 -48.84
N ILE A 149 15.60 -8.83 -48.60
CA ILE A 149 15.04 -7.96 -49.65
C ILE A 149 16.05 -7.75 -50.78
N ALA A 150 17.35 -7.63 -50.47
CA ALA A 150 18.40 -7.54 -51.47
C ALA A 150 18.49 -8.83 -52.32
N ALA A 151 18.47 -10.00 -51.69
CA ALA A 151 18.48 -11.28 -52.40
C ALA A 151 17.27 -11.46 -53.32
N MET A 152 16.08 -11.03 -52.86
CA MET A 152 14.86 -11.02 -53.67
C MET A 152 14.99 -10.08 -54.88
N ARG A 153 15.55 -8.88 -54.69
CA ARG A 153 15.79 -7.94 -55.78
C ARG A 153 16.75 -8.52 -56.82
N ASP A 154 17.85 -9.11 -56.38
CA ASP A 154 18.85 -9.69 -57.27
C ASP A 154 18.28 -10.88 -58.06
N THR A 155 17.47 -11.72 -57.39
CA THR A 155 16.71 -12.79 -58.05
C THR A 155 15.76 -12.24 -59.12
N LEU A 156 15.01 -11.19 -58.80
CA LEU A 156 14.08 -10.57 -59.76
C LEU A 156 14.85 -9.92 -60.93
N ALA A 157 16.00 -9.30 -60.68
CA ALA A 157 16.82 -8.66 -61.71
C ALA A 157 17.28 -9.63 -62.81
N GLU A 158 17.43 -10.92 -62.49
CA GLU A 158 17.82 -11.97 -63.44
C GLU A 158 16.64 -12.54 -64.26
N PHE A 159 15.39 -12.09 -64.04
CA PHE A 159 14.24 -12.64 -64.75
C PHE A 159 14.31 -12.36 -66.27
N PRO A 160 14.13 -13.38 -67.13
CA PRO A 160 14.14 -13.19 -68.57
C PRO A 160 12.82 -12.54 -69.05
N LEU A 161 12.89 -11.27 -69.45
CA LEU A 161 11.74 -10.50 -69.96
C LEU A 161 11.68 -10.51 -71.50
N THR A 162 11.74 -11.69 -72.10
CA THR A 162 11.83 -11.86 -73.56
C THR A 162 10.45 -11.91 -74.21
N THR A 163 10.40 -11.58 -75.51
CA THR A 163 9.20 -11.75 -76.35
C THR A 163 8.80 -13.22 -76.51
N GLU A 164 9.70 -14.18 -76.30
CA GLU A 164 9.37 -15.60 -76.31
C GLU A 164 8.49 -16.01 -75.13
N LEU A 165 8.69 -15.38 -73.96
CA LEU A 165 7.97 -15.70 -72.73
C LEU A 165 6.70 -14.86 -72.54
N TYR A 166 6.71 -13.61 -72.99
CA TYR A 166 5.64 -12.62 -72.75
C TYR A 166 4.99 -12.08 -74.02
N GLU A 167 5.56 -12.38 -75.19
CA GLU A 167 4.97 -12.04 -76.48
C GLU A 167 4.68 -10.54 -76.63
N HIS A 168 3.47 -10.17 -77.04
CA HIS A 168 3.03 -8.78 -77.14
C HIS A 168 2.98 -8.05 -75.77
N ARG A 169 2.97 -8.80 -74.65
CA ARG A 169 3.00 -8.26 -73.29
C ARG A 169 4.42 -8.13 -72.73
N ALA A 170 5.47 -8.36 -73.52
CA ALA A 170 6.84 -8.17 -73.07
C ALA A 170 7.12 -6.73 -72.59
N GLY A 171 6.54 -5.73 -73.25
CA GLY A 171 6.64 -4.33 -72.81
C GLY A 171 5.99 -4.08 -71.44
N GLU A 172 4.83 -4.68 -71.18
CA GLU A 172 4.16 -4.64 -69.87
C GLU A 172 5.01 -5.32 -68.79
N ALA A 173 5.61 -6.48 -69.12
CA ALA A 173 6.49 -7.20 -68.22
C ALA A 173 7.73 -6.38 -67.83
N MET A 174 8.34 -5.68 -68.79
CA MET A 174 9.48 -4.78 -68.55
C MET A 174 9.13 -3.60 -67.64
N GLN A 175 7.98 -2.96 -67.88
CA GLN A 175 7.52 -1.87 -67.02
C GLN A 175 7.22 -2.35 -65.61
N LEU A 176 6.48 -3.45 -65.48
CA LEU A 176 6.15 -4.04 -64.20
C LEU A 176 7.40 -4.49 -63.43
N HIS A 177 8.37 -5.09 -64.11
CA HIS A 177 9.65 -5.47 -63.52
C HIS A 177 10.39 -4.25 -62.97
N ALA A 178 10.52 -3.18 -63.77
CA ALA A 178 11.17 -1.94 -63.32
C ALA A 178 10.46 -1.31 -62.12
N GLU A 179 9.12 -1.29 -62.12
CA GLU A 179 8.31 -0.81 -61.00
C GLU A 179 8.54 -1.62 -59.73
N VAL A 180 8.54 -2.95 -59.83
CA VAL A 180 8.76 -3.84 -58.67
C VAL A 180 10.20 -3.74 -58.17
N VAL A 181 11.20 -3.69 -59.05
CA VAL A 181 12.61 -3.50 -58.64
C VAL A 181 12.77 -2.16 -57.91
N ALA A 182 12.23 -1.07 -58.45
CA ALA A 182 12.26 0.23 -57.78
C ALA A 182 11.57 0.18 -56.40
N LYS A 183 10.49 -0.59 -56.28
CA LYS A 183 9.81 -0.78 -55.00
C LYS A 183 10.65 -1.58 -54.00
N LEU A 184 11.32 -2.64 -54.45
CA LEU A 184 12.24 -3.42 -53.63
C LEU A 184 13.44 -2.58 -53.19
N ASP A 185 14.00 -1.73 -54.05
CA ASP A 185 15.08 -0.81 -53.68
C ASP A 185 14.64 0.17 -52.59
N GLN A 186 13.42 0.73 -52.69
CA GLN A 186 12.85 1.59 -51.66
C GLN A 186 12.73 0.83 -50.32
N MET A 187 12.22 -0.40 -50.35
CA MET A 187 12.02 -1.22 -49.15
C MET A 187 13.36 -1.66 -48.53
N HIS A 188 14.33 -2.04 -49.36
CA HIS A 188 15.69 -2.37 -48.94
C HIS A 188 16.36 -1.18 -48.26
N GLY A 189 16.30 0.00 -48.88
CA GLY A 189 16.87 1.22 -48.30
C GLY A 189 16.23 1.58 -46.95
N ALA A 190 14.91 1.43 -46.83
CA ALA A 190 14.21 1.66 -45.57
C ALA A 190 14.61 0.64 -44.48
N ALA A 191 14.64 -0.65 -44.81
CA ALA A 191 15.05 -1.71 -43.89
C ALA A 191 16.50 -1.54 -43.44
N LEU A 192 17.41 -1.25 -44.38
CA LEU A 192 18.82 -1.02 -44.10
C LEU A 192 19.02 0.18 -43.16
N ALA A 193 18.31 1.28 -43.40
CA ALA A 193 18.36 2.46 -42.52
C ALA A 193 17.87 2.13 -41.11
N GLN A 194 16.75 1.39 -40.99
CA GLN A 194 16.22 0.96 -39.69
C GLN A 194 17.20 0.04 -38.94
N GLU A 195 17.82 -0.92 -39.64
CA GLU A 195 18.80 -1.82 -39.06
C GLU A 195 20.06 -1.08 -38.59
N GLN A 196 20.57 -0.14 -39.39
CA GLN A 196 21.71 0.69 -39.02
C GLN A 196 21.41 1.59 -37.82
N GLU A 197 20.23 2.22 -37.77
CA GLU A 197 19.79 3.00 -36.61
C GLU A 197 19.64 2.12 -35.37
N ALA A 198 19.04 0.93 -35.50
CA ALA A 198 18.91 -0.03 -34.41
C ALA A 198 20.28 -0.48 -33.89
N ALA A 199 21.23 -0.75 -34.78
CA ALA A 199 22.61 -1.08 -34.42
C ALA A 199 23.32 0.08 -33.70
N ARG A 200 23.16 1.32 -34.18
CA ARG A 200 23.70 2.52 -33.52
C ARG A 200 23.13 2.68 -32.11
N LEU A 201 21.81 2.57 -31.96
CA LEU A 201 21.14 2.67 -30.67
C LEU A 201 21.53 1.54 -29.72
N ALA A 202 21.72 0.32 -30.23
CA ALA A 202 22.20 -0.81 -29.43
C ALA A 202 23.64 -0.58 -28.94
N ALA A 203 24.52 -0.07 -29.81
CA ALA A 203 25.89 0.28 -29.44
C ALA A 203 25.93 1.42 -28.41
N GLU A 204 25.12 2.47 -28.60
CA GLU A 204 25.00 3.58 -27.65
C GLU A 204 24.50 3.12 -26.28
N ARG A 205 23.48 2.24 -26.24
CA ARG A 205 22.98 1.65 -25.00
C ARG A 205 24.04 0.80 -24.30
N ALA A 206 24.79 0.00 -25.06
CA ALA A 206 25.87 -0.82 -24.50
C ALA A 206 27.00 0.03 -23.92
N GLU A 207 27.36 1.12 -24.58
CA GLU A 207 28.36 2.07 -24.10
C GLU A 207 27.88 2.81 -22.84
N LEU A 208 26.63 3.30 -22.83
CA LEU A 208 26.05 3.94 -21.65
C LEU A 208 25.98 2.99 -20.45
N GLU A 209 25.65 1.71 -20.68
CA GLU A 209 25.64 0.70 -19.64
C GLU A 209 27.05 0.43 -19.09
N ARG A 210 28.08 0.36 -19.94
CA ARG A 210 29.48 0.27 -19.50
C ARG A 210 29.88 1.47 -18.66
N GLN A 211 29.53 2.68 -19.07
CA GLN A 211 29.82 3.90 -18.32
C GLN A 211 29.12 3.91 -16.96
N ARG A 212 27.87 3.43 -16.87
CA ARG A 212 27.17 3.28 -15.59
C ARG A 212 27.86 2.28 -14.68
N GLN A 213 28.27 1.12 -15.20
CA GLN A 213 28.99 0.11 -14.43
C GLN A 213 30.35 0.64 -13.95
N GLU A 214 31.07 1.38 -14.78
CA GLU A 214 32.34 1.99 -14.40
C GLU A 214 32.15 3.09 -13.33
N GLN A 215 31.14 3.94 -13.47
CA GLN A 215 30.78 4.96 -12.48
C GLN A 215 30.35 4.32 -11.15
N GLU A 216 29.54 3.26 -11.19
CA GLU A 216 29.12 2.54 -9.99
C GLU A 216 30.32 1.87 -9.30
N ALA A 217 31.21 1.23 -10.06
CA ALA A 217 32.43 0.64 -9.53
C ALA A 217 33.36 1.70 -8.92
N ALA A 218 33.52 2.85 -9.58
CA ALA A 218 34.31 3.97 -9.08
C ALA A 218 33.69 4.56 -7.80
N ALA A 219 32.36 4.74 -7.76
CA ALA A 219 31.66 5.22 -6.57
C ALA A 219 31.76 4.22 -5.41
N ALA A 220 31.64 2.92 -5.68
CA ALA A 220 31.83 1.87 -4.68
C ALA A 220 33.27 1.83 -4.14
N ALA A 221 34.27 2.00 -5.02
CA ALA A 221 35.67 2.10 -4.62
C ALA A 221 35.94 3.36 -3.78
N ALA A 222 35.37 4.51 -4.16
CA ALA A 222 35.48 5.74 -3.40
C ALA A 222 34.85 5.63 -2.01
N ARG A 223 33.65 5.04 -1.90
CA ARG A 223 33.00 4.76 -0.61
C ARG A 223 33.83 3.85 0.28
N LYS A 224 34.37 2.76 -0.26
CA LYS A 224 35.27 1.87 0.49
C LYS A 224 36.52 2.60 0.98
N ALA A 225 37.13 3.43 0.14
CA ALA A 225 38.29 4.23 0.52
C ALA A 225 37.96 5.26 1.61
N GLU A 226 36.78 5.89 1.54
CA GLU A 226 36.29 6.82 2.58
C GLU A 226 36.00 6.10 3.89
N ASP A 227 35.31 4.95 3.85
CA ASP A 227 35.03 4.11 5.01
C ASP A 227 36.33 3.64 5.68
N GLU A 228 37.34 3.21 4.90
CA GLU A 228 38.65 2.85 5.42
C GLU A 228 39.38 4.03 6.06
N ARG A 229 39.28 5.23 5.49
CA ARG A 229 39.85 6.44 6.10
C ARG A 229 39.16 6.80 7.41
N LEU A 230 37.83 6.79 7.45
CA LEU A 230 37.05 7.04 8.66
C LEU A 230 37.33 5.98 9.73
N ALA A 231 37.49 4.72 9.35
CA ALA A 231 37.86 3.65 10.28
C ALA A 231 39.25 3.87 10.89
N LYS A 232 40.24 4.27 10.07
CA LYS A 232 41.58 4.62 10.56
C LYS A 232 41.54 5.83 11.50
N GLU A 233 40.83 6.89 11.13
CA GLU A 233 40.69 8.09 11.96
C GLU A 233 40.01 7.79 13.30
N ARG A 234 38.95 6.96 13.29
CA ARG A 234 38.30 6.49 14.53
C ARG A 234 39.25 5.66 15.38
N ALA A 235 40.02 4.76 14.79
CA ALA A 235 41.00 3.95 15.52
C ALA A 235 42.10 4.83 16.15
N GLU A 236 42.61 5.83 15.43
CA GLU A 236 43.59 6.80 15.94
C GLU A 236 43.01 7.64 17.09
N LEU A 237 41.76 8.10 16.96
CA LEU A 237 41.05 8.82 18.02
C LEU A 237 40.81 7.95 19.25
N GLU A 238 40.39 6.69 19.08
CA GLU A 238 40.24 5.74 20.18
C GLU A 238 41.58 5.47 20.88
N GLU A 239 42.67 5.33 20.12
CA GLU A 239 44.00 5.14 20.69
C GLU A 239 44.47 6.40 21.45
N GLN A 240 44.23 7.60 20.90
CA GLN A 240 44.50 8.86 21.61
C GLN A 240 43.68 8.98 22.89
N GLN A 241 42.39 8.66 22.85
CA GLN A 241 41.52 8.67 24.02
C GLN A 241 42.01 7.69 25.08
N ARG A 242 42.40 6.47 24.69
CA ARG A 242 42.99 5.49 25.61
C ARG A 242 44.30 6.00 26.22
N ARG A 243 45.18 6.62 25.42
CA ARG A 243 46.43 7.21 25.92
C ARG A 243 46.13 8.33 26.92
N LEU A 244 45.20 9.23 26.61
CA LEU A 244 44.82 10.33 27.49
C LEU A 244 44.14 9.84 28.78
N GLN A 245 43.31 8.80 28.69
CA GLN A 245 42.70 8.15 29.86
C GLN A 245 43.77 7.48 30.72
N ALA A 246 44.67 6.71 30.13
CA ALA A 246 45.78 6.07 30.85
C ALA A 246 46.70 7.11 31.52
N GLU A 247 46.96 8.24 30.87
CA GLU A 247 47.73 9.35 31.43
C GLU A 247 47.00 10.00 32.62
N ARG A 248 45.69 10.27 32.48
CA ARG A 248 44.87 10.78 33.59
C ARG A 248 44.77 9.81 34.76
N GLU A 249 44.62 8.51 34.49
CA GLU A 249 44.62 7.47 35.52
C GLU A 249 45.97 7.40 36.22
N ALA A 250 47.07 7.46 35.47
CA ALA A 250 48.42 7.50 36.04
C ALA A 250 48.66 8.78 36.86
N GLU A 251 48.16 9.93 36.42
CA GLU A 251 48.25 11.19 37.17
C GLU A 251 47.40 11.16 38.43
N ASN A 252 46.17 10.67 38.36
CA ASN A 252 45.31 10.46 39.52
C ASN A 252 45.95 9.49 40.52
N ALA A 253 46.52 8.37 40.05
CA ALA A 253 47.24 7.43 40.90
C ALA A 253 48.48 8.07 41.55
N ARG A 254 49.21 8.91 40.83
CA ARG A 254 50.33 9.70 41.40
C ARG A 254 49.84 10.69 42.45
N GLN A 255 48.74 11.38 42.20
CA GLN A 255 48.14 12.32 43.15
C GLN A 255 47.61 11.59 44.40
N GLU A 256 46.95 10.45 44.25
CA GLU A 256 46.51 9.62 45.37
C GLU A 256 47.69 9.06 46.17
N ALA A 257 48.74 8.58 45.49
CA ALA A 257 49.97 8.14 46.15
C ALA A 257 50.64 9.29 46.91
N ALA A 258 50.72 10.49 46.32
CA ALA A 258 51.27 11.68 46.98
C ALA A 258 50.41 12.12 48.17
N ARG A 259 49.08 12.08 48.07
CA ARG A 259 48.15 12.36 49.19
C ARG A 259 48.27 11.31 50.29
N ALA A 260 48.41 10.03 49.94
CA ALA A 260 48.60 8.95 50.91
C ALA A 260 49.96 9.07 51.62
N GLU A 261 51.02 9.44 50.89
CA GLU A 261 52.32 9.72 51.47
C GLU A 261 52.29 10.95 52.39
N GLN A 262 51.62 12.02 51.95
CA GLN A 262 51.43 13.21 52.78
C GLN A 262 50.60 12.91 54.03
N ALA A 263 49.51 12.15 53.90
CA ALA A 263 48.70 11.71 55.04
C ALA A 263 49.49 10.83 56.01
N ARG A 264 50.42 9.99 55.51
CA ARG A 264 51.35 9.23 56.37
C ARG A 264 52.32 10.16 57.10
N LYS A 265 52.93 11.12 56.39
CA LYS A 265 53.82 12.12 56.99
C LYS A 265 53.10 12.98 58.03
N ASP A 266 51.87 13.40 57.75
CA ASP A 266 51.05 14.18 58.67
C ASP A 266 50.61 13.34 59.89
N ALA A 267 50.27 12.06 59.69
CA ALA A 267 49.95 11.14 60.79
C ALA A 267 51.18 10.83 61.66
N GLU A 268 52.35 10.68 61.05
CA GLU A 268 53.64 10.50 61.74
C GLU A 268 54.02 11.77 62.52
N ALA A 269 53.86 12.95 61.92
CA ALA A 269 54.07 14.23 62.59
C ALA A 269 53.07 14.46 63.74
N ALA A 270 51.80 14.08 63.56
CA ALA A 270 50.79 14.15 64.62
C ALA A 270 51.07 13.16 65.76
N ALA A 271 51.54 11.95 65.44
CA ALA A 271 51.97 10.97 66.44
C ALA A 271 53.22 11.44 67.19
N ALA A 272 54.20 12.02 66.50
CA ALA A 272 55.39 12.63 67.13
C ALA A 272 55.01 13.82 68.02
N LEU A 273 54.11 14.70 67.56
CA LEU A 273 53.61 15.83 68.34
C LEU A 273 52.85 15.35 69.57
N LYS A 274 52.01 14.33 69.43
CA LYS A 274 51.29 13.72 70.54
C LYS A 274 52.25 13.07 71.55
N SER A 275 53.28 12.36 71.08
CA SER A 275 54.33 11.81 71.94
C SER A 275 55.08 12.91 72.70
N GLN A 276 55.42 14.02 72.03
CA GLN A 276 56.05 15.17 72.68
C GLN A 276 55.11 15.85 73.68
N GLN A 277 53.81 15.93 73.39
CA GLN A 277 52.81 16.46 74.32
C GLN A 277 52.61 15.55 75.52
N ASP A 278 52.59 14.23 75.33
CA ASP A 278 52.49 13.23 76.39
C ASP A 278 53.76 13.23 77.25
N GLU A 279 54.95 13.35 76.66
CA GLU A 279 56.23 13.53 77.37
C GLU A 279 56.29 14.85 78.13
N ALA A 280 55.85 15.96 77.52
CA ALA A 280 55.79 17.26 78.19
C ALA A 280 54.75 17.26 79.33
N ALA A 281 53.61 16.59 79.16
CA ALA A 281 52.61 16.42 80.21
C ALA A 281 53.12 15.52 81.33
N ALA A 282 53.87 14.46 81.01
CA ALA A 282 54.53 13.60 82.00
C ALA A 282 55.63 14.35 82.76
N ALA A 283 56.43 15.17 82.08
CA ALA A 283 57.45 16.01 82.70
C ALA A 283 56.84 17.11 83.59
N LEU A 284 55.72 17.70 83.17
CA LEU A 284 55.00 18.68 83.97
C LEU A 284 54.35 18.02 85.20
N ARG A 285 53.78 16.82 85.06
CA ARG A 285 53.29 16.03 86.20
C ARG A 285 54.41 15.66 87.16
N ALA A 286 55.57 15.23 86.67
CA ALA A 286 56.73 14.93 87.49
C ALA A 286 57.27 16.18 88.21
N GLN A 287 57.29 17.35 87.55
CA GLN A 287 57.60 18.62 88.21
C GLN A 287 56.55 18.99 89.25
N GLN A 288 55.27 18.80 88.97
CA GLN A 288 54.19 19.12 89.89
C GLN A 288 54.23 18.20 91.13
N GLU A 289 54.49 16.91 90.94
CA GLU A 289 54.70 15.94 92.02
C GLU A 289 55.94 16.27 92.85
N GLU A 290 57.01 16.77 92.22
CA GLU A 290 58.21 17.23 92.93
C GLU A 290 57.97 18.52 93.72
N ILE A 291 57.23 19.48 93.15
CA ILE A 291 56.79 20.69 93.85
C ILE A 291 55.86 20.32 95.02
N ASP A 292 54.97 19.34 94.85
CA ASP A 292 54.09 18.86 95.90
C ASP A 292 54.86 18.09 96.98
N ARG A 293 55.90 17.34 96.62
CA ARG A 293 56.83 16.70 97.57
C ARG A 293 57.57 17.74 98.40
N GLN A 294 58.13 18.76 97.75
CA GLN A 294 58.80 19.88 98.43
C GLN A 294 57.86 20.69 99.30
N ARG A 295 56.60 20.91 98.87
CA ARG A 295 55.57 21.54 99.70
C ARG A 295 55.21 20.70 100.92
N ARG A 296 55.06 19.38 100.77
CA ARG A 296 54.77 18.48 101.91
C ARG A 296 55.93 18.43 102.89
N GLU A 297 57.17 18.36 102.41
CA GLU A 297 58.36 18.42 103.27
C GLU A 297 58.45 19.77 104.00
N PHE A 298 58.15 20.88 103.32
CA PHE A 298 58.11 22.21 103.93
C PHE A 298 56.95 22.39 104.91
N GLU A 299 55.78 21.83 104.62
CA GLU A 299 54.62 21.81 105.52
C GLU A 299 54.85 20.92 106.75
N GLU A 300 55.50 19.75 106.60
CA GLU A 300 55.88 18.88 107.71
C GLU A 300 56.95 19.54 108.60
N GLN A 301 57.92 20.25 108.01
CA GLN A 301 58.89 21.05 108.78
C GLN A 301 58.22 22.22 109.51
N GLN A 302 57.26 22.91 108.87
CA GLN A 302 56.47 23.95 109.53
C GLN A 302 55.52 23.38 110.59
N ALA A 303 54.94 22.21 110.38
CA ALA A 303 54.04 21.56 111.35
C ALA A 303 54.82 21.03 112.57
N ALA A 304 56.03 20.50 112.38
CA ALA A 304 56.92 20.11 113.47
C ALA A 304 57.39 21.33 114.29
N ALA A 305 57.77 22.43 113.63
CA ALA A 305 58.14 23.68 114.31
C ALA A 305 56.95 24.31 115.06
N ARG A 306 55.75 24.32 114.47
CA ARG A 306 54.52 24.80 115.12
C ARG A 306 54.08 23.92 116.29
N ARG A 307 54.28 22.60 116.24
CA ARG A 307 53.99 21.70 117.37
C ARG A 307 54.91 21.96 118.56
N VAL A 308 56.20 22.21 118.33
CA VAL A 308 57.15 22.57 119.40
C VAL A 308 56.86 23.97 119.98
N GLU A 309 56.44 24.94 119.17
CA GLU A 309 56.00 26.24 119.67
C GLU A 309 54.65 26.18 120.38
N GLN A 310 53.68 25.40 119.89
CA GLN A 310 52.36 25.25 120.50
C GLN A 310 52.44 24.52 121.85
N GLU A 311 53.28 23.49 122.00
CA GLU A 311 53.49 22.84 123.30
C GLU A 311 54.16 23.78 124.33
N LYS A 312 55.08 24.65 123.90
CA LYS A 312 55.68 25.68 124.77
C LYS A 312 54.70 26.81 125.11
N ALA A 313 53.87 27.22 124.14
CA ALA A 313 52.84 28.24 124.34
C ALA A 313 51.67 27.75 125.20
N GLU A 314 51.26 26.48 125.09
CA GLU A 314 50.20 25.89 125.91
C GLU A 314 50.68 25.61 127.35
N ALA A 315 51.94 25.24 127.56
CA ALA A 315 52.51 25.14 128.91
C ALA A 315 52.62 26.52 129.60
N ALA A 316 53.04 27.56 128.88
CA ALA A 316 53.07 28.93 129.38
C ALA A 316 51.66 29.52 129.61
N ALA A 317 50.69 29.22 128.74
CA ALA A 317 49.31 29.68 128.88
C ALA A 317 48.56 29.01 130.04
N ARG A 318 48.84 27.73 130.35
CA ARG A 318 48.24 27.02 131.50
C ARG A 318 48.74 27.57 132.84
N GLU A 319 50.03 27.90 132.96
CA GLU A 319 50.59 28.52 134.16
C GLU A 319 50.05 29.96 134.38
N GLN A 320 49.82 30.69 133.29
CA GLN A 320 49.28 32.05 133.32
C GLN A 320 47.76 32.08 133.55
N GLN A 321 47.02 31.05 133.10
CA GLN A 321 45.60 30.88 133.37
C GLN A 321 45.31 30.47 134.82
N GLU A 322 46.14 29.64 135.47
CA GLU A 322 45.99 29.35 136.91
C GLU A 322 46.21 30.58 137.80
N LYS A 323 47.21 31.42 137.48
CA LYS A 323 47.47 32.68 138.20
C LYS A 323 46.36 33.73 137.97
N GLN A 324 45.81 33.81 136.75
CA GLN A 324 44.71 34.73 136.43
C GLN A 324 43.34 34.27 136.98
N ALA A 325 43.10 32.96 137.10
CA ALA A 325 41.89 32.42 137.72
C ALA A 325 41.84 32.69 139.24
N ALA A 326 42.98 32.59 139.94
CA ALA A 326 43.08 32.96 141.35
C ALA A 326 42.83 34.46 141.61
N ALA A 327 43.37 35.34 140.75
CA ALA A 327 43.18 36.79 140.86
C ALA A 327 41.75 37.25 140.54
N ARG A 328 41.06 36.59 139.59
CA ARG A 328 39.65 36.91 139.25
C ARG A 328 38.67 36.50 140.36
N ALA A 329 38.91 35.38 141.05
CA ALA A 329 38.08 34.93 142.16
C ALA A 329 38.18 35.83 143.41
N GLU A 330 39.29 36.55 143.59
CA GLU A 330 39.51 37.51 144.68
C GLU A 330 38.90 38.89 144.36
N ALA A 331 38.98 39.33 143.10
CA ALA A 331 38.40 40.58 142.63
C ALA A 331 36.85 40.60 142.66
N GLU A 332 36.17 39.50 142.28
CA GLU A 332 34.71 39.41 142.31
C GLU A 332 34.12 39.42 143.75
N ARG A 333 34.88 38.93 144.76
CA ARG A 333 34.46 39.03 146.17
C ARG A 333 34.56 40.45 146.70
N ALA A 334 35.54 41.23 146.22
CA ALA A 334 35.72 42.63 146.59
C ALA A 334 34.70 43.57 145.94
N GLU A 335 34.14 43.20 144.78
CA GLU A 335 33.16 44.01 144.05
C GLU A 335 31.73 43.87 144.64
N ARG A 336 31.34 42.67 145.11
CA ARG A 336 30.04 42.47 145.78
C ARG A 336 29.91 43.21 147.11
N ALA A 337 30.98 43.32 147.90
CA ALA A 337 30.96 44.04 149.17
C ALA A 337 30.79 45.57 149.03
N ARG A 338 31.27 46.17 147.93
CA ARG A 338 31.15 47.62 147.67
C ARG A 338 29.75 48.04 147.24
N GLN A 339 29.03 47.17 146.55
CA GLN A 339 27.68 47.48 146.05
C GLN A 339 26.63 47.49 147.19
N GLU A 340 26.84 46.70 148.25
CA GLU A 340 25.95 46.65 149.42
C GLU A 340 26.13 47.86 150.37
N GLU A 341 27.34 48.41 150.47
CA GLU A 341 27.62 49.56 151.35
C GLU A 341 27.10 50.90 150.76
N ALA A 342 27.09 51.04 149.44
CA ALA A 342 26.60 52.24 148.74
C ALA A 342 25.07 52.41 148.83
N ALA A 343 24.30 51.32 148.76
CA ALA A 343 22.84 51.34 148.88
C ALA A 343 22.35 51.76 150.29
N ARG A 344 23.20 51.63 151.32
CA ARG A 344 22.89 52.01 152.71
C ARG A 344 22.98 53.51 152.96
N ARG A 345 23.90 54.22 152.29
CA ARG A 345 24.18 55.65 152.55
C ARG A 345 23.14 56.63 152.01
N GLU A 346 22.46 56.35 150.91
CA GLU A 346 21.50 57.32 150.33
C GLU A 346 20.07 57.21 150.89
N ARG A 347 19.72 56.10 151.56
CA ARG A 347 18.53 56.05 152.44
C ARG A 347 18.60 57.07 153.57
N GLU A 348 19.80 57.39 154.09
CA GLU A 348 19.97 58.30 155.24
C GLU A 348 19.74 59.78 154.90
N ASN A 349 19.85 60.21 153.63
CA ASN A 349 19.57 61.61 153.26
C ASN A 349 18.07 61.90 153.08
N PHE A 350 17.24 60.88 152.87
CA PHE A 350 15.78 61.00 152.81
C PHE A 350 15.16 61.41 154.17
N GLU A 351 15.84 61.13 155.28
CA GLU A 351 15.35 61.41 156.64
C GLU A 351 15.58 62.84 157.14
N LYS A 352 16.48 63.62 156.51
CA LYS A 352 16.97 64.88 157.09
C LYS A 352 16.33 66.14 156.56
N ASP A 353 16.02 66.19 155.26
CA ASP A 353 15.52 67.41 154.61
C ASP A 353 14.01 67.45 154.41
N GLY A 354 13.31 66.33 154.69
CA GLY A 354 11.86 66.21 154.70
C GLY A 354 11.16 66.70 153.41
N PRO A 355 9.83 66.67 153.34
CA PRO A 355 9.12 67.21 152.19
C PRO A 355 8.62 68.63 152.43
N GLY A 356 9.22 69.64 151.77
CA GLY A 356 8.54 70.79 151.15
C GLY A 356 7.49 71.63 151.91
N ALA A 357 6.70 72.38 151.13
CA ALA A 357 5.38 72.92 151.52
C ALA A 357 4.37 72.61 150.42
N THR A 358 4.79 72.74 149.16
CA THR A 358 3.99 72.46 147.97
C THR A 358 3.65 70.98 147.81
N ALA A 359 4.59 70.08 148.14
CA ALA A 359 4.37 68.64 148.00
C ALA A 359 3.31 68.10 148.99
N ILE A 360 3.29 68.64 150.22
CA ILE A 360 2.34 68.24 151.26
C ILE A 360 0.91 68.66 150.87
N ALA A 361 0.74 69.89 150.41
CA ALA A 361 -0.57 70.37 149.95
C ALA A 361 -1.10 69.54 148.76
N HIS A 362 -0.22 69.15 147.84
CA HIS A 362 -0.60 68.30 146.70
C HIS A 362 -1.02 66.88 147.11
N ALA A 363 -0.30 66.24 148.04
CA ALA A 363 -0.64 64.89 148.48
C ALA A 363 -2.00 64.85 149.22
N VAL A 364 -2.29 65.85 150.06
CA VAL A 364 -3.58 65.93 150.77
C VAL A 364 -4.73 66.21 149.79
N ALA A 365 -4.53 67.13 148.85
CA ALA A 365 -5.51 67.42 147.81
C ALA A 365 -5.83 66.17 146.97
N GLU A 366 -4.81 65.41 146.57
CA GLU A 366 -4.97 64.21 145.75
C GLU A 366 -5.65 63.07 146.50
N HIS A 367 -5.33 62.85 147.77
CA HIS A 367 -5.90 61.74 148.54
C HIS A 367 -7.40 61.94 148.85
N PHE A 368 -7.80 63.18 149.15
CA PHE A 368 -9.20 63.51 149.45
C PHE A 368 -9.98 64.00 148.22
N GLY A 369 -9.33 64.08 147.06
CA GLY A 369 -9.96 64.46 145.79
C GLY A 369 -10.53 65.88 145.79
N VAL A 370 -9.85 66.81 146.47
CA VAL A 370 -10.27 68.21 146.57
C VAL A 370 -9.27 69.13 145.89
N ASP A 371 -9.71 70.33 145.53
CA ASP A 371 -8.81 71.35 144.97
C ASP A 371 -7.72 71.76 145.97
N VAL A 372 -6.51 72.03 145.49
CA VAL A 372 -5.34 72.38 146.32
C VAL A 372 -5.63 73.58 147.22
N GLN A 373 -6.43 74.57 146.80
CA GLN A 373 -6.77 75.70 147.66
C GLN A 373 -7.74 75.32 148.81
N VAL A 374 -8.58 74.29 148.62
CA VAL A 374 -9.43 73.76 149.70
C VAL A 374 -8.59 72.92 150.68
N ALA A 375 -7.68 72.08 150.17
CA ALA A 375 -6.77 71.28 151.00
C ALA A 375 -5.87 72.15 151.89
N VAL A 376 -5.40 73.29 151.37
CA VAL A 376 -4.64 74.27 152.16
C VAL A 376 -5.52 74.96 153.21
N ALA A 377 -6.78 75.29 152.88
CA ALA A 377 -7.70 75.88 153.86
C ALA A 377 -7.92 74.97 155.07
N TRP A 378 -7.99 73.64 154.87
CA TRP A 378 -8.06 72.66 155.95
C TRP A 378 -6.79 72.60 156.79
N LEU A 379 -5.63 72.61 156.14
CA LEU A 379 -4.35 72.66 156.84
C LEU A 379 -4.20 73.96 157.65
N THR A 380 -4.86 75.05 157.27
CA THR A 380 -4.87 76.31 158.04
C THR A 380 -5.90 76.38 159.17
N GLU A 381 -6.89 75.49 159.24
CA GLU A 381 -7.80 75.39 160.39
C GLU A 381 -7.27 74.44 161.49
N PHE A 382 -6.11 73.80 161.31
CA PHE A 382 -5.57 72.78 162.23
C PHE A 382 -4.49 73.33 163.20
N ASP A 383 -4.66 73.07 164.51
CA ASP A 383 -3.79 73.46 165.66
C ASP A 383 -3.27 72.21 166.43
N ALA A 384 -2.06 72.28 167.03
CA ALA A 384 -1.17 71.17 167.41
C ALA A 384 -1.52 70.36 168.68
N ALA A 385 -2.60 70.66 169.41
CA ALA A 385 -2.91 69.98 170.67
C ALA A 385 -3.45 68.53 170.54
N SER A 386 -3.53 67.95 169.33
CA SER A 386 -4.41 66.81 169.06
C SER A 386 -3.74 65.48 168.66
N VAL A 387 -2.41 65.37 168.50
CA VAL A 387 -1.82 64.22 167.78
C VAL A 387 -1.47 62.99 168.67
N GLU A 388 -1.73 63.00 169.97
CA GLU A 388 -1.15 62.03 170.93
C GLU A 388 -1.87 60.66 171.11
N GLN A 389 -2.64 60.15 170.12
CA GLN A 389 -3.29 58.83 170.26
C GLN A 389 -2.94 57.73 169.23
N ILE A 390 -2.16 57.96 168.17
CA ILE A 390 -1.94 56.93 167.14
C ILE A 390 -0.52 57.02 166.59
N THR A 391 0.37 56.19 167.13
CA THR A 391 1.66 55.84 166.53
C THR A 391 1.81 54.34 166.64
N GLU A 392 1.46 53.65 165.56
CA GLU A 392 2.19 52.49 165.07
C GLU A 392 2.27 52.60 163.55
#